data_AF-A0A970RDD8-F1
#
_entry.id   AF-A0A970RDD8-F1
#
_cell.length_a   1.000
_cell.length_b   1.000
_cell.length_c   1.000
_cell.angle_alpha   90.00
_cell.angle_beta   90.00
_cell.angle_gamma   90.00
#
_symmetry.space_group_name_H-M   'P 1'
#
loop_
_entity.id
_entity.type
_entity.pdbx_description
1 polymer ?
#
loop_
_entity_poly.entity_id
_entity_poly.type
_entity_poly.pdbx_seq_one_letter_code
_entity_poly.pdbx_strand_id
1 'polypeptide(L)'
;MIGFKTIALIQSNKLFEGIDVLIRNARNKVSVYLNSESTLLYWSIGACINSELRQDIRLEYGARILATLWQQLTQKHSKGFSYSALTRMSKVAVVFNKETQ
;
A
#
# COMPACT_ATOMS: atom_id res chain seq x y z
N MET A 1 -43.20 5.34 33.98
CA MET A 1 -42.40 6.17 33.05
C MET A 1 -41.01 5.59 32.69
N ILE A 2 -40.57 4.47 33.30
CA ILE A 2 -39.22 3.89 33.11
C ILE A 2 -39.07 3.09 31.78
N GLY A 3 -40.13 2.43 31.31
CA GLY A 3 -40.06 1.55 30.13
C GLY A 3 -39.78 2.26 28.79
N PHE A 4 -40.24 3.49 28.62
CA PHE A 4 -40.03 4.23 27.36
C PHE A 4 -38.57 4.61 27.14
N LYS A 5 -37.88 5.01 28.23
CA LYS A 5 -36.45 5.36 28.20
C LYS A 5 -35.59 4.15 27.84
N THR A 6 -35.93 2.96 28.37
CA THR A 6 -35.21 1.71 28.06
C THR A 6 -35.38 1.31 26.59
N ILE A 7 -36.59 1.42 26.03
CA ILE A 7 -36.85 1.09 24.62
C ILE A 7 -36.07 2.03 23.69
N ALA A 8 -36.07 3.34 23.98
CA ALA A 8 -35.33 4.32 23.20
C ALA A 8 -33.81 4.05 23.21
N LEU A 9 -33.25 3.66 24.35
CA LEU A 9 -31.82 3.29 24.45
C LEU A 9 -31.48 2.07 23.61
N ILE A 10 -32.32 1.02 23.65
CA ILE A 10 -32.11 -0.20 22.85
C ILE A 10 -32.15 0.13 21.35
N GLN A 11 -33.12 0.95 20.92
CA GLN A 11 -33.24 1.37 19.52
C GLN A 11 -32.04 2.20 19.07
N SER A 12 -31.61 3.16 19.90
CA SER A 12 -30.43 3.98 19.63
C SER A 12 -29.16 3.14 19.47
N ASN A 13 -28.95 2.16 20.37
CA ASN A 13 -27.81 1.25 20.29
C ASN A 13 -27.87 0.39 19.03
N LYS A 14 -29.04 -0.14 18.68
CA LYS A 14 -29.21 -0.95 17.46
C LYS A 14 -28.92 -0.12 16.19
N LEU A 15 -29.38 1.14 16.15
CA LEU A 15 -29.10 2.05 15.05
C LEU A 15 -27.61 2.39 14.96
N PHE A 16 -26.98 2.67 16.11
CA PHE A 16 -25.55 2.93 16.19
C PHE A 16 -24.72 1.76 15.66
N GLU A 17 -24.98 0.54 16.13
CA GLU A 17 -24.30 -0.67 15.66
C GLU A 17 -24.48 -0.87 14.15
N GLY A 18 -25.70 -0.64 13.64
CA GLY A 18 -25.97 -0.71 12.20
C GLY A 18 -25.12 0.28 11.39
N ILE A 19 -25.06 1.54 11.83
CA ILE A 19 -24.26 2.59 11.17
C ILE A 19 -22.77 2.30 11.29
N ASP A 20 -22.29 1.87 12.46
CA ASP A 20 -20.88 1.53 12.68
C ASP A 20 -20.43 0.38 11.77
N VAL A 21 -21.26 -0.67 11.62
CA VAL A 21 -21.00 -1.77 10.68
C VAL A 21 -20.88 -1.25 9.24
N LEU A 22 -21.77 -0.35 8.81
CA LEU A 22 -21.70 0.24 7.46
C LEU A 22 -20.39 1.03 7.27
N ILE A 23 -20.00 1.85 8.26
CA ILE A 23 -18.75 2.63 8.22
C ILE A 23 -17.53 1.71 8.17
N ARG A 24 -17.47 0.70 9.05
CA ARG A 24 -16.35 -0.26 9.09
C ARG A 24 -16.24 -1.04 7.80
N ASN A 25 -17.37 -1.48 7.23
CA ASN A 25 -17.37 -2.21 5.96
C ASN A 25 -16.87 -1.33 4.81
N ALA A 26 -17.30 -0.06 4.74
CA ALA A 26 -16.82 0.87 3.73
C ALA A 26 -15.30 1.12 3.86
N ARG A 27 -14.82 1.39 5.08
CA ARG A 27 -13.39 1.57 5.36
C ARG A 27 -12.57 0.35 5.00
N ASN A 28 -13.05 -0.84 5.37
CA ASN A 28 -12.35 -2.09 5.05
C ASN A 28 -12.23 -2.30 3.54
N LYS A 29 -13.30 -2.05 2.77
CA LYS A 29 -13.25 -2.14 1.30
C LYS A 29 -12.19 -1.21 0.70
N VAL A 30 -12.13 0.04 1.18
CA VAL A 30 -11.12 1.01 0.75
C VAL A 30 -9.71 0.53 1.12
N SER A 31 -9.51 0.04 2.35
CA SER A 31 -8.21 -0.48 2.79
C SER A 31 -7.76 -1.69 1.97
N VAL A 32 -8.66 -2.64 1.68
CA VAL A 32 -8.35 -3.81 0.84
C VAL A 32 -7.93 -3.38 -0.56
N TYR A 33 -8.69 -2.49 -1.19
CA TYR A 33 -8.39 -1.97 -2.53
C TYR A 33 -7.05 -1.21 -2.55
N LEU A 34 -6.83 -0.30 -1.60
CA LEU A 34 -5.58 0.45 -1.52
C LEU A 34 -4.37 -0.46 -1.29
N ASN A 35 -4.52 -1.50 -0.46
CA ASN A 35 -3.45 -2.46 -0.20
C ASN A 35 -3.12 -3.30 -1.44
N SER A 36 -4.14 -3.73 -2.21
CA SER A 36 -3.90 -4.49 -3.46
C SER A 36 -3.23 -3.61 -4.51
N GLU A 37 -3.71 -2.38 -4.70
CA GLU A 37 -3.13 -1.43 -5.67
C GLU A 37 -1.70 -1.02 -5.27
N SER A 38 -1.45 -0.77 -3.99
CA SER A 38 -0.11 -0.44 -3.50
C SER A 38 0.86 -1.60 -3.71
N THR A 39 0.40 -2.84 -3.44
CA THR A 39 1.18 -4.05 -3.68
C THR A 39 1.56 -4.18 -5.16
N LEU A 40 0.59 -4.03 -6.06
CA LEU A 40 0.81 -4.12 -7.50
C LEU A 40 1.73 -3.00 -8.01
N LEU A 41 1.54 -1.77 -7.53
CA LEU A 41 2.39 -0.63 -7.85
C LEU A 41 3.84 -0.88 -7.44
N TYR A 42 4.08 -1.32 -6.21
CA TYR A 42 5.41 -1.55 -5.68
C TYR A 42 6.13 -2.70 -6.39
N TRP A 43 5.40 -3.76 -6.74
CA TRP A 43 5.93 -4.81 -7.60
C TRP A 43 6.30 -4.25 -8.99
N SER A 44 5.41 -3.49 -9.63
CA SER A 44 5.60 -2.93 -10.97
C SER A 44 6.80 -1.98 -11.04
N ILE A 45 6.98 -1.13 -10.02
CA ILE A 45 8.16 -0.28 -9.88
C ILE A 45 9.42 -1.13 -9.79
N GLY A 46 9.41 -2.16 -8.94
CA GLY A 46 10.54 -3.08 -8.82
C GLY A 46 10.90 -3.77 -10.14
N ALA A 47 9.89 -4.23 -10.87
CA ALA A 47 10.04 -4.87 -12.17
C ALA A 47 10.66 -3.91 -13.21
N CYS A 48 10.16 -2.68 -13.28
CA CYS A 48 10.71 -1.62 -14.13
C CYS A 48 12.19 -1.31 -13.77
N ILE A 49 12.50 -1.14 -12.49
CA ILE A 49 13.89 -0.92 -12.06
C ILE A 49 14.79 -2.09 -12.49
N ASN A 50 14.32 -3.33 -12.32
CA ASN A 50 15.10 -4.51 -12.68
C ASN A 50 15.28 -4.67 -14.20
N SER A 51 14.28 -4.31 -15.01
CA SER A 51 14.38 -4.40 -16.48
C SER A 51 15.34 -3.36 -17.06
N GLU A 52 15.34 -2.15 -16.51
CA GLU A 52 16.24 -1.07 -16.95
C GLU A 52 17.67 -1.30 -16.45
N LEU A 53 17.82 -1.81 -15.22
CA LEU A 53 19.14 -1.98 -14.62
C LEU A 53 19.76 -3.37 -14.87
N ARG A 54 19.06 -4.34 -15.47
CA ARG A 54 19.61 -5.65 -15.95
C ARG A 54 20.75 -6.27 -15.13
N GLN A 55 20.68 -6.21 -13.78
CA GLN A 55 21.67 -6.67 -12.78
C GLN A 55 22.71 -5.66 -12.23
N ASP A 56 22.72 -4.40 -12.67
CA ASP A 56 23.65 -3.34 -12.23
C ASP A 56 23.32 -2.68 -10.89
N ILE A 57 22.19 -3.01 -10.24
CA ILE A 57 21.80 -2.40 -8.94
C ILE A 57 22.87 -2.61 -7.85
N ARG A 58 23.64 -3.70 -7.94
CA ARG A 58 24.72 -4.02 -6.99
C ARG A 58 26.08 -3.45 -7.41
N LEU A 59 26.17 -2.94 -8.63
CA LEU A 59 27.35 -2.26 -9.15
C LEU A 59 27.20 -0.76 -8.93
N GLU A 60 28.32 -0.05 -8.94
CA GLU A 60 28.38 1.37 -8.57
C GLU A 60 27.46 2.25 -9.46
N TYR A 61 27.27 1.87 -10.71
CA TYR A 61 26.42 2.58 -11.67
C TYR A 61 24.93 2.49 -11.31
N GLY A 62 24.40 1.31 -11.02
CA GLY A 62 22.99 1.15 -10.63
C GLY A 62 22.68 1.79 -9.28
N ALA A 63 23.64 1.82 -8.36
CA ALA A 63 23.51 2.55 -7.09
C ALA A 63 23.35 4.06 -7.31
N ARG A 64 24.13 4.66 -8.24
CA ARG A 64 24.00 6.08 -8.60
C ARG A 64 22.66 6.39 -9.26
N ILE A 65 22.16 5.52 -10.14
CA ILE A 65 20.85 5.70 -10.76
C ILE A 65 19.74 5.67 -9.71
N LEU A 66 19.76 4.68 -8.81
CA LEU A 66 18.80 4.58 -7.72
C LEU A 66 18.86 5.80 -6.80
N ALA A 67 20.06 6.32 -6.52
CA ALA A 67 20.27 7.53 -5.72
C ALA A 67 19.54 8.75 -6.32
N THR A 68 19.66 8.97 -7.62
CA THR A 68 18.94 10.05 -8.31
C THR A 68 17.44 9.78 -8.36
N LEU A 69 17.04 8.54 -8.64
CA LEU A 69 15.64 8.16 -8.81
C LEU A 69 14.82 8.38 -7.54
N TRP A 70 15.33 7.98 -6.37
CA TRP A 70 14.57 8.12 -5.12
C TRP A 70 14.35 9.59 -4.76
N GLN A 71 15.32 10.46 -5.06
CA GLN A 71 15.21 11.91 -4.83
C GLN A 71 14.11 12.51 -5.70
N GLN A 72 14.11 12.19 -7.00
CA GLN A 72 13.10 12.67 -7.95
C GLN A 72 11.70 12.17 -7.58
N LEU A 73 11.56 10.89 -7.24
CA LEU A 73 10.28 10.31 -6.84
C LEU A 73 9.77 10.92 -5.53
N THR A 74 10.64 11.13 -4.55
CA THR A 74 10.25 11.73 -3.26
C THR A 74 9.84 13.19 -3.43
N GLN A 75 10.54 13.93 -4.30
CA GLN A 75 10.20 15.32 -4.62
C GLN A 75 8.83 15.43 -5.31
N LYS A 76 8.51 14.50 -6.23
CA LYS A 76 7.29 14.54 -7.04
C LYS A 76 6.07 13.90 -6.37
N HIS A 77 6.27 12.78 -5.70
CA HIS A 77 5.20 11.90 -5.20
C HIS A 77 5.15 11.78 -3.68
N SER A 78 5.92 12.59 -2.95
CA SER A 78 5.99 12.60 -1.48
C SER A 78 6.60 11.30 -0.90
N LYS A 79 6.28 11.00 0.36
CA LYS A 79 6.84 9.86 1.12
C LYS A 79 6.50 8.52 0.46
N GLY A 80 7.37 7.52 0.66
CA GLY A 80 7.15 6.14 0.19
C GLY A 80 8.17 5.63 -0.83
N PHE A 81 8.98 6.53 -1.40
CA PHE A 81 9.93 6.21 -2.47
C PHE A 81 11.39 6.46 -2.07
N SER A 82 11.76 6.19 -0.81
CA SER A 82 13.16 6.28 -0.38
C SER A 82 14.05 5.25 -1.09
N TYR A 83 15.37 5.46 -1.07
CA TYR A 83 16.33 4.49 -1.62
C TYR A 83 16.08 3.06 -1.11
N SER A 84 15.88 2.91 0.20
CA SER A 84 15.57 1.61 0.83
C SER A 84 14.22 1.04 0.38
N ALA A 85 13.24 1.89 0.04
CA ALA A 85 11.96 1.43 -0.50
C ALA A 85 12.14 0.88 -1.92
N LEU A 86 12.83 1.61 -2.80
CA LEU A 86 13.09 1.17 -4.17
C LEU A 86 13.89 -0.13 -4.22
N THR A 87 14.93 -0.26 -3.39
CA THR A 87 15.70 -1.52 -3.32
C THR A 87 14.87 -2.70 -2.82
N ARG A 88 13.91 -2.49 -1.91
CA ARG A 88 12.95 -3.55 -1.50
C ARG A 88 12.00 -3.90 -2.62
N MET A 89 11.44 -2.91 -3.33
CA MET A 89 10.56 -3.11 -4.48
C MET A 89 11.26 -3.97 -5.55
N SER A 90 12.51 -3.62 -5.90
CA SER A 90 13.33 -4.41 -6.83
C SER A 90 13.52 -5.86 -6.36
N LYS A 91 13.84 -6.09 -5.09
CA LYS A 91 14.00 -7.45 -4.53
C LYS A 91 12.69 -8.25 -4.60
N VAL A 92 11.58 -7.64 -4.21
CA VAL A 92 10.24 -8.26 -4.25
C VAL A 92 9.89 -8.68 -5.68
N ALA A 93 10.10 -7.80 -6.66
CA ALA A 93 9.84 -8.11 -8.06
C ALA A 93 10.67 -9.29 -8.60
N VAL A 94 11.92 -9.44 -8.16
CA VAL A 94 12.75 -10.61 -8.53
C VAL A 94 12.18 -11.90 -7.94
N VAL A 95 11.72 -11.89 -6.68
CA VAL A 95 11.20 -13.10 -6.02
C VAL A 95 9.91 -13.56 -6.69
N PHE A 96 8.95 -12.65 -6.89
CA PHE A 96 7.67 -13.02 -7.49
C PHE A 96 7.78 -13.44 -8.96
N ASN A 97 8.75 -12.91 -9.72
CA ASN A 97 8.95 -13.34 -11.11
C ASN A 97 9.64 -14.71 -11.23
N LYS A 98 10.20 -15.25 -10.13
CA LYS A 98 10.80 -16.59 -10.08
C LYS A 98 9.79 -17.69 -9.71
N GLU A 99 8.67 -17.34 -9.08
CA GLU A 99 7.65 -18.29 -8.64
C GLU A 99 6.56 -18.53 -9.72
N THR A 100 6.51 -17.69 -10.76
CA THR A 100 5.57 -17.79 -11.88
C THR A 100 6.16 -18.40 -13.15
N GLN A 101 7.33 -19.04 -13.07
CA GLN A 101 7.98 -19.79 -14.16
C GLN A 101 8.05 -21.28 -13.86
#